data_AF-A0A7X5IV75-F1
#
_entry.id   AF-A0A7X5IV75-F1
#
_cell.length_a   1.000
_cell.length_b   1.000
_cell.length_c   1.000
_cell.angle_alpha   90.00
_cell.angle_beta   90.00
_cell.angle_gamma   90.00
#
_symmetry.space_group_name_H-M   'P 1'
#
loop_
_entity.id
_entity.type
_entity.pdbx_description
1 polymer ?
#
loop_
_entity_poly.entity_id
_entity_poly.type
_entity_poly.pdbx_seq_one_letter_code
_entity_poly.pdbx_strand_id
1 'polypeptide(L)'
;MEDGTYAVVEYAFGCHKTDMAQYPNYIAKVMEKYDKGDGYFDLHLIIIYTGDVEKADPVFDCGCLTLRPKQVFLSRIDGEAEFDAIRQKIHSGIVLTDDDLMKLVILPLTVPGTEGKQRMLERIVDLAEQIPDEGQRIFTLSGVIVASDKFINRDYMDQIRRRINMTQLGQLYEKEKIEYANQKVRENDLKRAKSLLNEGIDIVKIMKTYGFTEKELLHLQDENVTV
;
A
#
# COMPACT_ATOMS: atom_id res chain seq x y z
N MET A 1 16.41 -3.10 6.79
CA MET A 1 16.17 -2.55 8.15
C MET A 1 17.34 -1.63 8.47
N GLU A 2 17.23 -0.78 9.50
CA GLU A 2 18.28 0.20 9.85
C GLU A 2 19.64 -0.46 10.15
N ASP A 3 19.62 -1.74 10.53
CA ASP A 3 20.76 -2.61 10.77
C ASP A 3 21.34 -3.28 9.50
N GLY A 4 20.81 -2.96 8.32
CA GLY A 4 21.26 -3.54 7.05
C GLY A 4 20.67 -4.92 6.69
N THR A 5 19.77 -5.47 7.52
CA THR A 5 19.13 -6.78 7.26
C THR A 5 17.86 -6.65 6.42
N TYR A 6 17.37 -7.76 5.88
CA TYR A 6 16.13 -7.81 5.09
C TYR A 6 14.99 -8.43 5.91
N ALA A 7 13.75 -8.00 5.63
CA ALA A 7 12.56 -8.56 6.26
C ALA A 7 11.51 -8.93 5.20
N VAL A 8 10.91 -10.12 5.35
CA VAL A 8 9.61 -10.43 4.75
C VAL A 8 8.60 -10.41 5.88
N VAL A 9 7.65 -9.48 5.82
CA VAL A 9 6.60 -9.33 6.83
C VAL A 9 5.28 -9.72 6.20
N GLU A 10 4.59 -10.68 6.81
CA GLU A 10 3.25 -11.09 6.39
C GLU A 10 2.32 -11.15 7.60
N TYR A 11 1.04 -10.85 7.42
CA TYR A 11 0.02 -11.08 8.45
C TYR A 11 -0.91 -12.24 8.08
N ALA A 12 -1.23 -13.08 9.07
CA ALA A 12 -1.94 -14.34 8.89
C ALA A 12 -3.15 -14.47 9.82
N PHE A 13 -4.26 -14.98 9.27
CA PHE A 13 -5.51 -15.29 9.99
C PHE A 13 -5.51 -16.72 10.57
N GLY A 14 -4.56 -17.55 10.15
CA GLY A 14 -4.42 -18.94 10.56
C GLY A 14 -2.96 -19.36 10.63
N CYS A 15 -2.71 -20.54 11.18
CA CYS A 15 -1.37 -21.09 11.33
C CYS A 15 -1.26 -22.54 10.82
N HIS A 16 -2.10 -22.94 9.88
CA HIS A 16 -2.04 -24.29 9.33
C HIS A 16 -0.75 -24.49 8.54
N LYS A 17 -0.18 -25.70 8.59
CA LYS A 17 1.06 -26.02 7.87
C LYS A 17 0.95 -25.79 6.35
N THR A 18 -0.25 -25.94 5.79
CA THR A 18 -0.52 -25.64 4.37
C THR A 18 -0.33 -24.17 4.03
N ASP A 19 -0.68 -23.27 4.95
CA ASP A 19 -0.53 -21.82 4.78
C ASP A 19 0.95 -21.42 4.78
N MET A 20 1.81 -22.25 5.38
CA MET A 20 3.24 -22.00 5.51
C MET A 20 4.02 -22.33 4.23
N ALA A 21 3.44 -23.14 3.34
CA ALA A 21 4.08 -23.56 2.10
C ALA A 21 4.30 -22.39 1.10
N GLN A 22 3.67 -21.23 1.31
CA GLN A 22 3.84 -20.04 0.46
C GLN A 22 5.13 -19.26 0.75
N TYR A 23 5.61 -19.27 1.99
CA TYR A 23 6.73 -18.44 2.43
C TYR A 23 8.07 -18.76 1.74
N PRO A 24 8.42 -20.04 1.44
CA PRO A 24 9.63 -20.35 0.69
C PRO A 24 9.72 -19.61 -0.66
N ASN A 25 8.59 -19.46 -1.37
CA ASN A 25 8.55 -18.74 -2.65
C ASN A 25 8.84 -17.25 -2.48
N TYR A 26 8.31 -16.62 -1.43
CA TYR A 26 8.60 -15.21 -1.14
C TYR A 26 10.06 -15.00 -0.73
N ILE A 27 10.59 -15.89 0.11
CA ILE A 27 12.00 -15.88 0.51
C ILE A 27 12.91 -15.98 -0.71
N ALA A 28 12.66 -16.95 -1.60
CA ALA A 28 13.45 -17.14 -2.81
C ALA A 28 13.46 -15.88 -3.70
N LYS A 29 12.30 -15.27 -3.95
CA LYS A 29 12.20 -14.04 -4.75
C LYS A 29 12.98 -12.86 -4.15
N VAL A 30 12.98 -12.74 -2.82
CA VAL A 30 13.72 -11.68 -2.13
C VAL A 30 15.22 -11.95 -2.20
N MET A 31 15.64 -13.20 -1.99
CA MET A 31 17.04 -13.61 -2.16
C MET A 31 17.53 -13.33 -3.58
N GLU A 32 16.82 -13.80 -4.61
CA GLU A 32 17.19 -13.59 -6.02
C GLU A 32 17.37 -12.11 -6.40
N LYS A 33 16.56 -11.24 -5.79
CA LYS A 33 16.57 -9.81 -6.10
C LYS A 33 17.64 -9.04 -5.33
N TYR A 34 17.95 -9.42 -4.11
CA TYR A 34 18.73 -8.59 -3.18
C TYR A 34 20.02 -9.24 -2.67
N ASP A 35 20.16 -10.56 -2.77
CA ASP A 35 21.41 -11.24 -2.44
C ASP A 35 22.44 -10.94 -3.54
N LYS A 36 23.57 -10.35 -3.13
CA LYS A 36 24.65 -9.95 -4.03
C LYS A 36 25.69 -11.07 -4.22
N GLY A 37 25.54 -12.20 -3.53
CA GLY A 37 26.46 -13.33 -3.60
C GLY A 37 27.81 -13.06 -2.95
N ASP A 38 27.90 -12.05 -2.08
CA ASP A 38 29.12 -11.69 -1.31
C ASP A 38 29.28 -12.52 -0.02
N GLY A 39 28.38 -13.48 0.20
CA GLY A 39 28.46 -14.46 1.28
C GLY A 39 27.74 -14.05 2.57
N TYR A 40 27.08 -12.88 2.62
CA TYR A 40 26.28 -12.45 3.76
C TYR A 40 24.90 -11.93 3.33
N PHE A 41 23.87 -12.75 3.54
CA PHE A 41 22.47 -12.36 3.32
C PHE A 41 21.63 -12.73 4.54
N ASP A 42 21.25 -11.72 5.34
CA ASP A 42 20.42 -11.90 6.53
C ASP A 42 18.97 -11.50 6.24
N LEU A 43 18.10 -12.50 6.18
CA LEU A 43 16.68 -12.34 5.90
C LEU A 43 15.83 -12.87 7.05
N HIS A 44 15.03 -11.98 7.63
CA HIS A 44 14.08 -12.29 8.69
C HIS A 44 12.68 -12.50 8.10
N LEU A 45 12.11 -13.68 8.29
CA LEU A 45 10.66 -13.89 8.07
C LEU A 45 9.92 -13.50 9.36
N ILE A 46 9.01 -12.55 9.27
CA ILE A 46 8.17 -12.08 10.37
C ILE A 46 6.72 -12.39 10.04
N ILE A 47 6.05 -13.18 10.88
CA ILE A 47 4.63 -13.49 10.74
C ILE A 47 3.86 -12.80 11.86
N ILE A 48 2.94 -11.91 11.47
CA ILE A 48 2.04 -11.19 12.36
C ILE A 48 0.69 -11.92 12.35
N TYR A 49 0.43 -12.68 13.40
CA TYR A 49 -0.84 -13.37 13.58
C TYR A 49 -1.92 -12.40 14.07
N THR A 50 -3.06 -12.38 13.38
CA THR A 50 -4.23 -11.59 13.81
C THR A 50 -4.85 -12.15 15.10
N GLY A 51 -5.87 -11.47 15.62
CA GLY A 51 -6.63 -11.86 16.82
C GLY A 51 -7.23 -13.27 16.78
N ASP A 52 -7.32 -13.89 15.59
CA ASP A 52 -7.80 -15.26 15.42
C ASP A 52 -6.81 -16.34 15.91
N VAL A 53 -5.54 -15.98 16.13
CA VAL A 53 -4.48 -16.93 16.47
C VAL A 53 -3.77 -16.47 17.74
N GLU A 54 -3.89 -17.26 18.80
CA GLU A 54 -3.24 -17.00 20.09
C GLU A 54 -1.81 -17.57 20.18
N LYS A 55 -1.58 -18.67 19.45
CA LYS A 55 -0.32 -19.42 19.43
C LYS A 55 -0.14 -20.11 18.08
N ALA A 56 1.11 -20.27 17.67
CA ALA A 56 1.50 -21.02 16.49
C ALA A 56 2.80 -21.77 16.78
N ASP A 57 3.07 -22.83 16.02
CA ASP A 57 4.34 -23.55 16.12
C ASP A 57 5.49 -22.62 15.68
N PRO A 58 6.58 -22.47 16.47
CA PRO A 58 7.67 -21.55 16.15
C PRO A 58 8.62 -22.09 15.07
N VAL A 59 8.47 -23.36 14.70
CA VAL A 59 9.33 -24.05 13.74
C VAL A 59 8.44 -24.82 12.77
N PHE A 60 8.62 -24.54 11.48
CA PHE A 60 7.97 -25.27 10.39
C PHE A 60 9.01 -26.14 9.71
N ASP A 61 9.05 -27.42 10.10
CA ASP A 61 9.98 -28.40 9.55
C ASP A 61 9.27 -29.30 8.52
N CYS A 62 9.79 -29.29 7.31
CA CYS A 62 9.34 -30.08 6.16
C CYS A 62 10.45 -31.04 5.68
N GLY A 63 11.40 -31.41 6.54
CA GLY A 63 12.47 -32.38 6.27
C GLY A 63 13.68 -31.75 5.57
N CYS A 64 13.54 -31.33 4.31
CA CYS A 64 14.62 -30.66 3.57
C CYS A 64 14.66 -29.15 3.78
N LEU A 65 13.64 -28.59 4.44
CA LEU A 65 13.50 -27.17 4.72
C LEU A 65 12.93 -26.97 6.11
N THR A 66 13.55 -26.07 6.88
CA THR A 66 13.02 -25.62 8.16
C THR A 66 12.89 -24.10 8.16
N LEU A 67 11.69 -23.58 8.41
CA LEU A 67 11.46 -22.16 8.62
C LEU A 67 11.31 -21.85 10.11
N ARG A 68 11.90 -20.74 10.54
CA ARG A 68 11.85 -20.24 11.92
C ARG A 68 11.44 -18.76 11.92
N PRO A 69 10.16 -18.46 11.58
CA PRO A 69 9.71 -17.07 11.54
C PRO A 69 9.76 -16.44 12.93
N LYS A 70 10.08 -15.14 12.99
CA LYS A 70 9.75 -14.29 14.13
C LYS A 70 8.22 -14.15 14.16
N GLN A 71 7.62 -14.41 15.32
CA GLN A 71 6.16 -14.42 15.44
C GLN A 71 5.69 -13.26 16.32
N VAL A 72 4.69 -12.54 15.84
CA VAL A 72 3.98 -11.50 16.58
C VAL A 72 2.52 -11.91 16.65
N PHE A 73 1.89 -11.76 17.83
CA PHE A 73 0.49 -12.15 18.05
C PHE A 73 -0.32 -10.92 18.45
N LEU A 74 -1.19 -10.44 17.56
CA LEU A 74 -2.04 -9.29 17.80
C LEU A 74 -3.16 -9.58 18.81
N SER A 75 -3.48 -10.86 19.04
CA SER A 75 -4.37 -11.30 20.13
C SER A 75 -3.89 -10.91 21.53
N ARG A 76 -2.62 -10.54 21.69
CA ARG A 76 -2.04 -10.04 22.95
C ARG A 76 -2.33 -8.56 23.20
N ILE A 77 -2.87 -7.85 22.22
CA ILE A 77 -3.25 -6.44 22.34
C ILE A 77 -4.72 -6.39 22.73
N ASP A 78 -5.02 -5.71 23.84
CA ASP A 78 -6.40 -5.38 24.20
C ASP A 78 -6.92 -4.27 23.27
N GLY A 79 -7.60 -4.69 22.21
CA GLY A 79 -8.05 -3.77 21.17
C GLY A 79 -9.08 -2.75 21.65
N GLU A 80 -9.93 -3.12 22.62
CA GLU A 80 -10.94 -2.22 23.16
C GLU A 80 -10.30 -1.16 24.07
N ALA A 81 -9.37 -1.57 24.94
CA ALA A 81 -8.67 -0.63 25.81
C ALA A 81 -7.84 0.39 25.01
N GLU A 82 -7.14 -0.06 23.95
CA GLU A 82 -6.36 0.81 23.08
C GLU A 82 -7.25 1.75 22.25
N PHE A 83 -8.38 1.25 21.73
CA PHE A 83 -9.37 2.10 21.05
C PHE A 83 -9.88 3.22 21.98
N ASP A 84 -10.30 2.86 23.20
CA ASP A 84 -10.84 3.82 24.15
C ASP A 84 -9.80 4.84 24.63
N ALA A 85 -8.54 4.42 24.79
CA ALA A 85 -7.44 5.33 25.12
C ALA A 85 -7.22 6.39 24.02
N ILE A 86 -7.20 5.97 22.75
CA ILE A 86 -7.02 6.89 21.62
C ILE A 86 -8.25 7.79 21.45
N ARG A 87 -9.45 7.24 21.64
CA ARG A 87 -10.70 8.01 21.63
C ARG A 87 -10.68 9.13 22.66
N GLN A 88 -10.25 8.83 23.89
CA GLN A 88 -10.12 9.84 24.95
C GLN A 88 -9.10 10.93 24.60
N LYS A 89 -7.98 10.57 23.95
CA LYS A 89 -6.99 11.56 23.47
C LYS A 89 -7.62 12.54 22.47
N ILE A 90 -8.34 12.02 21.48
CA ILE A 90 -9.03 12.83 20.46
C ILE A 90 -10.05 13.77 21.12
N HIS A 91 -10.90 13.25 22.00
CA HIS A 91 -11.91 14.06 22.70
C HIS A 91 -11.33 15.10 23.66
N SER A 92 -10.12 14.87 24.17
CA SER A 92 -9.40 15.80 25.04
C SER A 92 -8.53 16.79 24.28
N GLY A 93 -8.51 16.75 22.95
CA GLY A 93 -7.67 17.61 22.11
C GLY A 93 -6.17 17.30 22.22
N ILE A 94 -5.80 16.11 22.68
CA ILE A 94 -4.41 15.65 22.76
C ILE A 94 -3.98 15.22 21.35
N VAL A 95 -2.83 15.72 20.91
CA VAL A 95 -2.24 15.37 19.61
C VAL A 95 -1.89 13.89 19.59
N LEU A 96 -2.31 13.20 18.53
CA LEU A 96 -1.99 11.79 18.31
C LEU A 96 -0.54 11.64 17.87
N THR A 97 0.14 10.64 18.44
CA THR A 97 1.48 10.23 18.03
C THR A 97 1.42 9.25 16.85
N ASP A 98 2.54 9.02 16.17
CA ASP A 98 2.63 8.01 15.12
C ASP A 98 2.24 6.62 15.64
N ASP A 99 2.62 6.29 16.89
CA ASP A 99 2.20 5.05 17.56
C ASP A 99 0.67 4.96 17.72
N ASP A 100 0.01 6.06 18.06
CA ASP A 100 -1.46 6.09 18.17
C ASP A 100 -2.13 5.84 16.81
N LEU A 101 -1.61 6.46 15.75
CA LEU A 101 -2.12 6.26 14.39
C LEU A 101 -1.89 4.83 13.91
N MET A 102 -0.70 4.27 14.17
CA MET A 102 -0.37 2.90 13.83
C MET A 102 -1.25 1.90 14.60
N LYS A 103 -1.56 2.18 15.87
CA LYS A 103 -2.51 1.39 16.65
C LYS A 103 -3.90 1.39 15.99
N LEU A 104 -4.44 2.56 15.63
CA LEU A 104 -5.73 2.63 14.92
C LEU A 104 -5.74 1.77 13.65
N VAL A 105 -4.63 1.73 12.90
CA VAL A 105 -4.52 0.91 11.68
C VAL A 105 -4.59 -0.59 11.97
N ILE A 106 -3.94 -1.08 13.04
CA ILE A 106 -3.86 -2.51 13.34
C ILE A 106 -5.00 -3.02 14.23
N LEU A 107 -5.73 -2.14 14.92
CA LEU A 107 -6.78 -2.52 15.86
C LEU A 107 -7.87 -3.44 15.30
N PRO A 108 -8.34 -3.29 14.04
CA PRO A 108 -9.27 -4.26 13.46
C PRO A 108 -8.70 -5.68 13.44
N LEU A 109 -7.38 -5.82 13.33
CA LEU A 109 -6.70 -7.11 13.27
C LEU A 109 -6.45 -7.73 14.65
N THR A 110 -6.68 -7.03 15.76
CA THR A 110 -6.52 -7.58 17.12
C THR A 110 -7.76 -8.36 17.58
N VAL A 111 -8.91 -8.11 16.95
CA VAL A 111 -10.20 -8.73 17.29
C VAL A 111 -10.37 -10.05 16.51
N PRO A 112 -10.81 -11.16 17.14
CA PRO A 112 -11.11 -12.39 16.43
C PRO A 112 -12.43 -12.31 15.63
N GLY A 113 -12.50 -13.06 14.53
CA GLY A 113 -13.70 -13.25 13.72
C GLY A 113 -14.06 -12.06 12.83
N THR A 114 -14.51 -12.34 11.60
CA THR A 114 -14.79 -11.33 10.57
C THR A 114 -15.78 -10.26 11.01
N GLU A 115 -16.84 -10.62 11.72
CA GLU A 115 -17.82 -9.66 12.23
C GLU A 115 -17.23 -8.73 13.30
N GLY A 116 -16.39 -9.26 14.19
CA GLY A 116 -15.72 -8.46 15.23
C GLY A 116 -14.76 -7.44 14.61
N LYS A 117 -13.97 -7.89 13.63
CA LYS A 117 -13.06 -7.03 12.86
C LYS A 117 -13.81 -5.94 12.11
N GLN A 118 -14.93 -6.27 11.48
CA GLN A 118 -15.78 -5.30 10.76
C GLN A 118 -16.37 -4.25 11.71
N ARG A 119 -16.88 -4.65 12.89
CA ARG A 119 -17.39 -3.69 13.89
C ARG A 119 -16.29 -2.77 14.44
N MET A 120 -15.10 -3.30 14.70
CA MET A 120 -13.96 -2.49 15.16
C MET A 120 -13.52 -1.51 14.08
N LEU A 121 -13.43 -1.98 12.83
CA LEU A 121 -13.16 -1.16 11.66
C LEU A 121 -14.14 0.01 11.54
N GLU A 122 -15.44 -0.24 11.64
CA GLU A 122 -16.47 0.80 11.55
C GLU A 122 -16.30 1.89 12.61
N ARG A 123 -16.07 1.47 13.87
CA ARG A 123 -15.81 2.39 14.98
C ARG A 123 -14.55 3.24 14.77
N ILE A 124 -13.50 2.66 14.19
CA ILE A 124 -12.26 3.37 13.90
C ILE A 124 -12.44 4.39 12.80
N VAL A 125 -13.20 4.05 11.75
CA VAL A 125 -13.53 5.01 10.68
C VAL A 125 -14.30 6.20 11.25
N ASP A 126 -15.32 5.95 12.07
CA ASP A 126 -16.10 7.01 12.71
C ASP A 126 -15.25 7.85 13.69
N LEU A 127 -14.27 7.23 14.35
CA LEU A 127 -13.33 7.95 15.22
C LEU A 127 -12.33 8.78 14.41
N ALA A 128 -11.83 8.27 13.29
CA ALA A 128 -10.87 8.95 12.44
C ALA A 128 -11.44 10.25 11.86
N GLU A 129 -12.75 10.32 11.61
CA GLU A 129 -13.42 11.56 11.19
C GLU A 129 -13.32 12.69 12.21
N GLN A 130 -13.17 12.35 13.49
CA GLN A 130 -13.04 13.30 14.59
C GLN A 130 -11.60 13.79 14.79
N ILE A 131 -10.62 13.23 14.06
CA ILE A 131 -9.23 13.69 14.10
C ILE A 131 -9.14 15.07 13.43
N PRO A 132 -8.68 16.12 14.14
CA PRO A 132 -8.63 17.48 13.59
C PRO A 132 -7.61 17.64 12.46
N ASP A 133 -6.46 16.97 12.57
CA ASP A 133 -5.41 17.00 11.56
C ASP A 133 -5.82 16.18 10.33
N GLU A 134 -5.92 16.85 9.17
CA GLU A 134 -6.37 16.22 7.93
C GLU A 134 -5.40 15.13 7.44
N GLY A 135 -4.09 15.33 7.64
CA GLY A 135 -3.06 14.36 7.26
C GLY A 135 -3.16 13.08 8.08
N GLN A 136 -3.26 13.19 9.40
CA GLN A 136 -3.44 12.07 10.33
C GLN A 136 -4.75 11.32 10.06
N ARG A 137 -5.84 12.05 9.77
CA ARG A 137 -7.12 11.45 9.38
C ARG A 137 -6.99 10.62 8.11
N ILE A 138 -6.40 11.18 7.06
CA ILE A 138 -6.23 10.49 5.77
C ILE A 138 -5.29 9.31 5.89
N PHE A 139 -4.20 9.45 6.66
CA PHE A 139 -3.29 8.36 6.97
C PHE A 139 -4.03 7.21 7.66
N THR A 140 -4.81 7.51 8.70
CA THR A 140 -5.59 6.52 9.45
C THR A 140 -6.58 5.79 8.54
N LEU A 141 -7.42 6.53 7.80
CA LEU A 141 -8.41 5.93 6.90
C LEU A 141 -7.76 5.08 5.79
N SER A 142 -6.67 5.55 5.20
CA SER A 142 -5.94 4.83 4.16
C SER A 142 -5.26 3.57 4.71
N GLY A 143 -4.62 3.68 5.87
CA GLY A 143 -3.95 2.56 6.53
C GLY A 143 -4.94 1.48 6.93
N VAL A 144 -6.09 1.86 7.49
CA VAL A 144 -7.16 0.95 7.87
C VAL A 144 -7.76 0.22 6.66
N ILE A 145 -7.93 0.89 5.50
CA ILE A 145 -8.33 0.23 4.25
C ILE A 145 -7.33 -0.88 3.88
N VAL A 146 -6.02 -0.56 3.89
CA VAL A 146 -4.97 -1.50 3.49
C VAL A 146 -4.87 -2.68 4.47
N ALA A 147 -4.92 -2.40 5.78
CA ALA A 147 -4.87 -3.44 6.82
C ALA A 147 -6.10 -4.35 6.77
N SER A 148 -7.24 -3.83 6.31
CA SER A 148 -8.51 -4.57 6.30
C SER A 148 -8.82 -5.26 4.97
N ASP A 149 -7.98 -5.12 3.93
CA ASP A 149 -8.23 -5.61 2.57
C ASP A 149 -8.69 -7.08 2.50
N LYS A 150 -8.14 -7.94 3.37
CA LYS A 150 -8.46 -9.38 3.42
C LYS A 150 -9.84 -9.72 4.04
N PHE A 151 -10.50 -8.80 4.75
CA PHE A 151 -11.80 -9.07 5.40
C PHE A 151 -12.87 -7.99 5.23
N ILE A 152 -12.49 -6.78 4.79
CA ILE A 152 -13.40 -5.64 4.62
C ILE A 152 -14.46 -5.91 3.56
N ASN A 153 -15.69 -5.49 3.82
CA ASN A 153 -16.73 -5.49 2.80
C ASN A 153 -16.42 -4.43 1.71
N ARG A 154 -16.52 -4.82 0.42
CA ARG A 154 -16.26 -3.92 -0.71
C ARG A 154 -17.11 -2.65 -0.72
N ASP A 155 -18.40 -2.77 -0.42
CA ASP A 155 -19.31 -1.61 -0.38
C ASP A 155 -18.90 -0.64 0.73
N TYR A 156 -18.40 -1.16 1.84
CA TYR A 156 -17.89 -0.34 2.94
C TYR A 156 -16.55 0.31 2.58
N MET A 157 -15.64 -0.43 1.96
CA MET A 157 -14.38 0.12 1.43
C MET A 157 -14.62 1.29 0.46
N ASP A 158 -15.59 1.16 -0.44
CA ASP A 158 -15.93 2.21 -1.40
C ASP A 158 -16.51 3.46 -0.71
N GLN A 159 -17.25 3.29 0.40
CA GLN A 159 -17.70 4.42 1.21
C GLN A 159 -16.52 5.18 1.83
N ILE A 160 -15.55 4.48 2.41
CA ILE A 160 -14.35 5.12 2.98
C ILE A 160 -13.56 5.85 1.89
N ARG A 161 -13.36 5.23 0.72
CA ARG A 161 -12.67 5.85 -0.42
C ARG A 161 -13.34 7.14 -0.87
N ARG A 162 -14.68 7.16 -0.96
CA ARG A 162 -15.42 8.38 -1.31
C ARG A 162 -15.19 9.50 -0.29
N ARG A 163 -15.17 9.17 1.01
CA ARG A 163 -14.88 10.14 2.08
C ARG A 163 -13.48 10.74 1.93
N ILE A 164 -12.46 9.91 1.65
CA ILE A 164 -11.09 10.38 1.38
C ILE A 164 -11.06 11.28 0.14
N ASN A 165 -11.71 10.89 -0.96
CA ASN A 165 -11.70 11.66 -2.21
C ASN A 165 -12.38 13.04 -2.12
N MET A 166 -13.24 13.27 -1.12
CA MET A 166 -13.85 14.58 -0.88
C MET A 166 -12.93 15.55 -0.12
N THR A 167 -11.84 15.06 0.48
CA THR A 167 -10.86 15.89 1.20
C THR A 167 -9.99 16.69 0.23
N GLN A 168 -9.39 17.80 0.69
CA GLN A 168 -8.54 18.63 -0.17
C GLN A 168 -7.30 17.86 -0.63
N LEU A 169 -6.68 17.13 0.30
CA LEU A 169 -5.53 16.28 0.00
C LEU A 169 -5.90 15.12 -0.92
N GLY A 170 -7.07 14.49 -0.74
CA GLY A 170 -7.56 13.45 -1.64
C GLY A 170 -7.78 13.95 -3.07
N GLN A 171 -8.37 15.15 -3.23
CA GLN A 171 -8.55 15.79 -4.55
C GLN A 171 -7.21 16.16 -5.20
N LEU A 172 -6.23 16.62 -4.41
CA LEU A 172 -4.89 16.92 -4.90
C LEU A 172 -4.23 15.68 -5.51
N TYR A 173 -4.23 14.55 -4.79
CA TYR A 173 -3.67 13.29 -5.31
C TYR A 173 -4.37 12.79 -6.57
N GLU A 174 -5.70 12.92 -6.65
CA GLU A 174 -6.44 12.51 -7.85
C GLU A 174 -6.11 13.39 -9.05
N LYS A 175 -5.95 14.71 -8.83
CA LYS A 175 -5.50 15.64 -9.86
C LYS A 175 -4.10 15.30 -10.37
N GLU A 176 -3.14 15.03 -9.47
CA GLU A 176 -1.78 14.63 -9.84
C GLU A 176 -1.75 13.34 -10.68
N LYS A 177 -2.58 12.35 -10.35
CA LYS A 177 -2.72 11.12 -11.15
C LYS A 177 -3.23 11.39 -12.57
N ILE A 178 -4.24 12.25 -12.70
CA ILE A 178 -4.80 12.64 -14.01
C ILE A 178 -3.76 13.40 -14.82
N GLU A 179 -3.04 14.34 -14.20
CA GLU A 179 -1.97 15.10 -14.86
C GLU A 179 -0.84 14.17 -15.35
N TYR A 180 -0.39 13.24 -14.52
CA TYR A 180 0.61 12.24 -14.90
C TYR A 180 0.13 11.34 -16.06
N ALA A 181 -1.13 10.89 -16.02
CA ALA A 181 -1.71 10.08 -17.09
C ALA A 181 -1.77 10.86 -18.41
N ASN A 182 -2.21 12.13 -18.37
CA ASN A 182 -2.24 13.02 -19.53
C ASN A 182 -0.84 13.26 -20.09
N GLN A 183 0.15 13.46 -19.21
CA GLN A 183 1.54 13.60 -19.62
C GLN A 183 2.05 12.35 -20.32
N LYS A 184 1.77 11.15 -19.80
CA LYS A 184 2.16 9.88 -20.43
C LYS A 184 1.50 9.66 -21.79
N VAL A 185 0.23 10.04 -21.93
CA VAL A 185 -0.46 10.04 -23.23
C VAL A 185 0.23 10.99 -24.20
N ARG A 186 0.49 12.24 -23.79
CA ARG A 186 1.16 13.26 -24.61
C ARG A 186 2.56 12.83 -25.03
N GLU A 187 3.36 12.24 -24.14
CA GLU A 187 4.69 11.68 -24.44
C GLU A 187 4.62 10.55 -25.49
N ASN A 188 3.62 9.67 -25.39
CA ASN A 188 3.43 8.59 -26.36
C ASN A 188 2.99 9.11 -27.73
N ASP A 189 2.09 10.10 -27.76
CA ASP A 189 1.67 10.76 -29.00
C ASP A 189 2.84 11.49 -29.66
N LEU A 190 3.71 12.12 -28.86
CA LEU A 190 4.92 12.78 -29.36
C LEU A 190 5.86 11.77 -30.03
N LYS A 191 6.08 10.61 -29.42
CA LYS A 191 6.89 9.52 -30.00
C LYS A 191 6.29 8.99 -31.30
N ARG A 192 4.96 8.82 -31.36
CA ARG A 192 4.25 8.37 -32.57
C ARG A 192 4.32 9.41 -33.68
N ALA A 193 4.09 10.68 -33.36
CA ALA A 193 4.22 11.79 -34.30
C ALA A 193 5.64 11.86 -34.87
N LYS A 194 6.66 11.68 -34.03
CA LYS A 194 8.07 11.62 -34.46
C LYS A 194 8.33 10.46 -35.44
N SER A 195 7.78 9.27 -35.18
CA SER A 195 7.87 8.12 -36.12
C SER A 195 7.20 8.44 -37.46
N LEU A 196 5.99 9.00 -37.43
CA LEU A 196 5.23 9.34 -38.65
C LEU A 196 5.91 10.43 -39.47
N LEU A 197 6.52 11.43 -38.83
CA LEU A 197 7.34 12.45 -39.50
C LEU A 197 8.55 11.81 -40.18
N ASN A 198 9.23 10.86 -39.52
CA ASN A 198 10.36 10.13 -40.10
C ASN A 198 9.93 9.24 -41.29
N GLU A 199 8.70 8.76 -41.28
CA GLU A 199 8.08 8.00 -42.38
C GLU A 199 7.57 8.91 -43.53
N GLY A 200 7.73 10.24 -43.42
CA GLY A 200 7.34 11.20 -44.44
C GLY A 200 5.84 11.47 -44.51
N ILE A 201 5.09 11.18 -43.44
CA ILE A 201 3.66 11.49 -43.35
C ILE A 201 3.46 13.01 -43.25
N ASP A 202 2.46 13.51 -43.98
CA ASP A 202 2.09 14.93 -44.01
C ASP A 202 1.85 15.52 -42.60
N ILE A 203 2.52 16.62 -42.32
CA ILE A 203 2.50 17.31 -41.03
C ILE A 203 1.08 17.77 -40.66
N VAL A 204 0.29 18.24 -41.62
CA VAL A 204 -1.09 18.70 -41.39
C VAL A 204 -1.98 17.54 -40.94
N LYS A 205 -1.75 16.35 -41.49
CA LYS A 205 -2.44 15.13 -41.06
C LYS A 205 -2.09 14.76 -39.62
N ILE A 206 -0.81 14.80 -39.25
CA ILE A 206 -0.35 14.51 -37.89
C ILE A 206 -0.91 15.51 -36.87
N MET A 207 -0.90 16.81 -37.20
CA MET A 207 -1.49 17.87 -36.37
C MET A 207 -2.98 17.61 -36.10
N LYS A 208 -3.75 17.26 -37.14
CA LYS A 208 -5.19 16.96 -37.00
C LYS A 208 -5.45 15.70 -36.19
N THR A 209 -4.61 14.66 -36.32
CA THR A 209 -4.82 13.37 -35.64
C THR A 209 -4.51 13.45 -34.14
N TYR A 210 -3.46 14.17 -33.75
CA TYR A 210 -2.97 14.19 -32.36
C TYR A 210 -3.13 15.55 -31.65
N GLY A 211 -3.70 16.55 -32.33
CA GLY A 211 -3.90 17.88 -31.77
C GLY A 211 -2.57 18.60 -31.45
N PHE A 212 -1.56 18.44 -32.30
CA PHE A 212 -0.31 19.20 -32.20
C PHE A 212 -0.42 20.50 -32.98
N THR A 213 0.25 21.53 -32.46
CA THR A 213 0.55 22.76 -33.21
C THR A 213 1.72 22.50 -34.16
N GLU A 214 1.82 23.32 -35.20
CA GLU A 214 2.93 23.24 -36.16
C GLU A 214 4.27 23.46 -35.45
N LYS A 215 4.33 24.41 -34.51
CA LYS A 215 5.53 24.71 -33.72
C LYS A 215 5.99 23.53 -32.87
N GLU A 216 5.06 22.77 -32.26
CA GLU A 216 5.40 21.56 -31.49
C GLU A 216 6.02 20.48 -32.37
N LEU A 217 5.54 20.30 -33.61
CA LEU A 217 6.08 19.30 -34.54
C LEU A 217 7.40 19.74 -35.19
N LEU A 218 7.58 21.02 -35.47
CA LEU A 218 8.84 21.57 -35.98
C LEU A 218 9.98 21.40 -34.97
N HIS A 219 9.71 21.62 -33.67
CA HIS A 219 10.68 21.35 -32.61
C HIS A 219 11.14 19.87 -32.58
N LEU A 220 10.24 18.92 -32.89
CA LEU A 220 10.59 17.49 -32.95
C LEU A 220 11.46 17.12 -34.16
N GLN A 221 11.35 17.88 -35.25
CA GLN A 221 12.21 17.72 -36.43
C GLN A 221 13.61 18.29 -36.16
N ASP A 222 13.72 19.42 -35.47
CA ASP A 222 15.01 20.03 -35.11
C ASP A 222 15.83 19.17 -34.14
N GLU A 223 15.16 18.47 -33.21
CA GLU A 223 15.79 17.48 -32.33
C GLU A 223 16.33 16.23 -33.07
N ASN A 224 15.92 15.98 -34.32
CA ASN A 224 16.47 14.90 -35.16
C ASN A 224 17.73 15.32 -35.93
N VAL A 225 18.02 16.63 -36.04
CA VAL A 225 19.17 17.15 -36.80
C VAL A 225 20.42 17.30 -35.92
N THR A 226 20.29 17.13 -34.60
CA THR A 226 21.37 17.33 -33.61
C THR A 226 22.09 16.05 -33.14
N VAL A 227 21.99 14.95 -33.89
CA VAL A 227 22.78 13.71 -33.68
C VAL A 227 23.77 13.50 -34.82
#